data_AF-A0A426TTT7-F1
#
_entry.id   AF-A0A426TTT7-F1
#
_cell.length_a   1.000
_cell.length_b   1.000
_cell.length_c   1.000
_cell.angle_alpha   90.00
_cell.angle_beta   90.00
_cell.angle_gamma   90.00
#
_symmetry.space_group_name_H-M   'P 1'
#
loop_
_entity.id
_entity.type
_entity.pdbx_description
1 polymer ?
#
loop_
_entity_poly.entity_id
_entity_poly.type
_entity_poly.pdbx_seq_one_letter_code
_entity_poly.pdbx_strand_id
1 'polypeptide(L)'
;MSDPTIQRLRTELAQLDQALAALAGMPEVQAPLQQQRAAKAAELARLEQEAPGGVSYGDRISGPVIGSIQSGHDTHVAGRDQTIIQRSGDPVAPTPPAPPAAPAALRATITDPTLSVDGRHFSFGHALVIGVGQYRDSGIADVATAANDARALGHLLRDPQLAAYPDAQVRVLVDAKATRTNILDALGELAQRAVGGTALIFFAGHGEQVDGSYTLLPFDAEASRLAATGIDAALFQQLVAKVRSQAKRLLVLLNCCHAGGVGGVVLEATGRLSGSAPPADFYSPLAEGSGQVVISSARPAQKAGAQSTTNPQHTTFGAHLLAALRGNVPGDGPAVGVFELFAALRANVPADARQITYQGAPLRQEPLFYASQLDDNLAVALRPSWQGGTLSSDVQHQARRLVELELQIELTGTDPVLSAERDALLRALGVA
;
A
#
# COMPACT_ATOMS: atom_id res chain seq x y z
N MET A 1 34.69 20.31 12.29
CA MET A 1 33.66 20.03 11.28
C MET A 1 33.68 18.53 11.06
N SER A 2 32.56 17.82 11.25
CA SER A 2 32.51 16.36 11.16
C SER A 2 32.80 15.90 9.73
N ASP A 3 33.67 14.91 9.56
CA ASP A 3 33.96 14.30 8.26
C ASP A 3 32.64 13.76 7.66
N PRO A 4 32.24 14.20 6.44
CA PRO A 4 31.00 13.77 5.81
C PRO A 4 30.95 12.24 5.59
N THR A 5 32.10 11.58 5.47
CA THR A 5 32.23 10.12 5.37
C THR A 5 31.88 9.43 6.69
N ILE A 6 32.36 9.97 7.82
CA ILE A 6 32.04 9.49 9.17
C ILE A 6 30.54 9.67 9.45
N GLN A 7 29.97 10.83 9.08
CA GLN A 7 28.55 11.10 9.29
C GLN A 7 27.65 10.17 8.45
N ARG A 8 28.06 9.89 7.21
CA ARG A 8 27.42 8.90 6.34
C ARG A 8 27.46 7.49 6.95
N LEU A 9 28.63 7.02 7.39
CA LEU A 9 28.79 5.69 8.00
C LEU A 9 27.96 5.54 9.27
N ARG A 10 27.87 6.59 10.11
CA ARG A 10 27.00 6.59 11.29
C ARG A 10 25.52 6.47 10.94
N THR A 11 25.09 7.14 9.88
CA THR A 11 23.71 7.07 9.38
C THR A 11 23.39 5.67 8.84
N GLU A 12 24.31 5.11 8.04
CA GLU A 12 24.18 3.75 7.49
C GLU A 12 24.18 2.67 8.60
N LEU A 13 24.99 2.83 9.66
CA LEU A 13 24.97 1.94 10.82
C LEU A 13 23.66 2.03 11.61
N ALA A 14 23.12 3.23 11.82
CA ALA A 14 21.83 3.41 12.47
C ALA A 14 20.68 2.76 11.69
N GLN A 15 20.72 2.84 10.35
CA GLN A 15 19.76 2.17 9.47
C GLN A 15 19.90 0.65 9.53
N LEU A 16 21.13 0.12 9.57
CA LEU A 16 21.37 -1.33 9.75
C LEU A 16 20.93 -1.83 11.13
N ASP A 17 21.12 -1.03 12.18
CA ASP A 17 20.64 -1.35 13.53
C ASP A 17 19.11 -1.39 13.57
N GLN A 18 18.43 -0.44 12.93
CA GLN A 18 16.96 -0.45 12.79
C GLN A 18 16.48 -1.65 11.97
N ALA A 19 17.15 -1.97 10.87
CA ALA A 19 16.82 -3.13 10.04
C ALA A 19 17.00 -4.45 10.79
N LEU A 20 18.11 -4.62 11.53
CA LEU A 20 18.34 -5.82 12.34
C LEU A 20 17.34 -5.97 13.47
N ALA A 21 16.93 -4.86 14.10
CA ALA A 21 15.88 -4.84 15.11
C ALA A 21 14.51 -5.20 14.53
N ALA A 22 14.19 -4.70 13.33
CA ALA A 22 12.96 -5.04 12.61
C ALA A 22 12.90 -6.51 12.17
N LEU A 23 14.06 -7.14 11.94
CA LEU A 23 14.20 -8.53 11.50
C LEU A 23 14.40 -9.53 12.67
N ALA A 24 14.09 -9.12 13.90
CA ALA A 24 14.21 -9.98 15.08
C ALA A 24 13.38 -11.26 14.92
N GLY A 25 14.05 -12.42 14.92
CA GLY A 25 13.42 -13.74 14.72
C GLY A 25 13.66 -14.37 13.34
N MET A 26 14.38 -13.71 12.44
CA MET A 26 14.73 -14.21 11.10
C MET A 26 16.25 -14.41 10.93
N PRO A 27 16.86 -15.46 11.51
CA PRO A 27 18.32 -15.59 11.61
C PRO A 27 19.04 -15.69 10.26
N GLU A 28 18.42 -16.32 9.25
CA GLU A 28 19.01 -16.44 7.91
C GLU A 28 19.02 -15.11 7.15
N VAL A 29 18.07 -14.22 7.46
CA VAL A 29 17.99 -12.87 6.88
C VAL A 29 18.89 -11.91 7.65
N GLN A 30 19.04 -12.10 8.96
CA GLN A 30 19.91 -11.27 9.81
C GLN A 30 21.40 -11.49 9.54
N ALA A 31 21.83 -12.71 9.21
CA ALA A 31 23.25 -13.05 9.01
C ALA A 31 24.01 -12.13 8.02
N PRO A 32 23.52 -11.90 6.79
CA PRO A 32 24.20 -10.99 5.85
C PRO A 32 24.20 -9.52 6.34
N LEU A 33 23.11 -9.05 6.98
CA LEU A 33 23.05 -7.69 7.54
C LEU A 33 24.02 -7.51 8.72
N GLN A 34 24.17 -8.53 9.56
CA GLN A 34 25.15 -8.54 10.65
C GLN A 34 26.58 -8.46 10.10
N GLN A 35 26.89 -9.17 9.02
CA GLN A 35 28.18 -9.11 8.35
C GLN A 35 28.44 -7.72 7.75
N GLN A 36 27.46 -7.13 7.07
CA GLN A 36 27.56 -5.79 6.49
C GLN A 36 27.75 -4.72 7.56
N ARG A 37 26.98 -4.80 8.66
CA ARG A 37 27.13 -3.92 9.82
C ARG A 37 28.51 -4.05 10.44
N ALA A 38 29.03 -5.26 10.61
CA ALA A 38 30.37 -5.48 11.14
C ALA A 38 31.46 -4.86 10.24
N ALA A 39 31.34 -4.99 8.91
CA ALA A 39 32.26 -4.37 7.96
C ALA A 39 32.23 -2.83 8.04
N LYS A 40 31.04 -2.22 8.08
CA LYS A 40 30.89 -0.76 8.20
C LYS A 40 31.33 -0.22 9.56
N ALA A 41 31.10 -0.97 10.63
CA ALA A 41 31.59 -0.63 11.96
C ALA A 41 33.12 -0.66 12.03
N ALA A 42 33.77 -1.63 11.37
CA ALA A 42 35.22 -1.69 11.26
C ALA A 42 35.79 -0.52 10.43
N GLU A 43 35.12 -0.14 9.34
CA GLU A 43 35.50 1.01 8.52
C GLU A 43 35.35 2.34 9.29
N LEU A 44 34.24 2.52 10.01
CA LEU A 44 34.03 3.69 10.87
C LEU A 44 35.11 3.77 11.96
N ALA A 45 35.40 2.66 12.63
CA ALA A 45 36.44 2.61 13.67
C ALA A 45 37.83 2.96 13.10
N ARG A 46 38.15 2.53 11.87
CA ARG A 46 39.41 2.89 11.20
C ARG A 46 39.48 4.39 10.92
N LEU A 47 38.41 4.97 10.38
CA LEU A 47 38.36 6.41 10.05
C LEU A 47 38.37 7.30 11.31
N GLU A 48 37.74 6.84 12.40
CA GLU A 48 37.77 7.54 13.69
C GLU A 48 39.15 7.47 14.37
N GLN A 49 39.96 6.44 14.09
CA GLN A 49 41.36 6.34 14.55
C GLN A 49 42.33 7.17 13.69
N GLU A 50 42.02 7.39 12.41
CA GLU A 50 42.83 8.18 11.47
C GLU A 50 42.56 9.69 11.58
N ALA A 51 41.48 10.11 12.26
CA ALA A 51 41.13 11.51 12.46
C ALA A 51 42.05 12.16 13.52
N PRO A 52 42.70 13.31 13.24
CA PRO A 52 43.55 13.99 14.20
C PRO A 52 42.72 14.57 15.36
N GLY A 53 42.87 13.93 16.53
CA GLY A 53 42.66 14.44 17.88
C GLY A 53 41.46 15.36 18.17
N GLY A 54 40.45 14.83 18.86
CA GLY A 54 39.54 15.68 19.63
C GLY A 54 38.22 15.06 20.10
N VAL A 55 38.21 14.67 21.38
CA VAL A 55 37.06 14.48 22.29
C VAL A 55 36.30 13.15 22.20
N SER A 56 36.59 12.28 23.17
CA SER A 56 35.75 11.16 23.62
C SER A 56 34.52 11.72 24.36
N TYR A 57 33.34 11.18 24.05
CA TYR A 57 32.14 11.36 24.86
C TYR A 57 31.43 10.02 25.07
N GLY A 58 31.53 9.51 26.30
CA GLY A 58 30.50 8.69 26.96
C GLY A 58 30.56 7.18 26.76
N ASP A 59 31.23 6.48 27.69
CA ASP A 59 31.13 5.04 27.87
C ASP A 59 29.72 4.58 28.24
N ARG A 60 29.34 3.39 27.73
CA ARG A 60 28.24 2.58 28.26
C ARG A 60 28.62 2.04 29.63
N ILE A 61 27.80 2.31 30.64
CA ILE A 61 27.82 1.54 31.88
C ILE A 61 26.91 0.33 31.72
N SER A 62 27.50 -0.86 31.60
CA SER A 62 26.84 -2.14 31.84
C SER A 62 27.32 -2.67 33.18
N GLY A 63 26.41 -2.95 34.11
CA GLY A 63 26.70 -3.53 35.42
C GLY A 63 25.44 -4.11 36.08
N PRO A 64 25.59 -5.02 37.07
CA PRO A 64 24.45 -5.68 37.71
C PRO A 64 23.63 -4.68 38.55
N VAL A 65 22.31 -4.75 38.40
CA VAL A 65 21.37 -4.05 39.27
C VAL A 65 21.35 -4.80 40.62
N ILE A 66 21.85 -4.16 41.67
CA ILE A 66 21.64 -4.59 43.06
C ILE A 66 20.56 -3.67 43.65
N GLY A 67 19.37 -4.22 43.85
CA GLY A 67 18.24 -3.52 44.44
C GLY A 67 16.99 -4.41 44.47
N SER A 68 16.28 -4.41 45.60
CA SER A 68 15.12 -5.26 45.86
C SER A 68 13.86 -4.67 45.22
N ILE A 69 13.18 -5.43 44.36
CA ILE A 69 11.82 -5.11 43.88
C ILE A 69 10.85 -6.10 44.53
N GLN A 70 10.00 -5.60 45.42
CA GLN A 70 8.91 -6.36 46.04
C GLN A 70 7.75 -6.53 45.06
N SER A 71 7.38 -7.78 44.79
CA SER A 71 6.12 -8.16 44.15
C SER A 71 5.19 -8.70 45.24
N GLY A 72 4.07 -8.02 45.46
CA GLY A 72 3.02 -8.45 46.40
C GLY A 72 2.22 -9.62 45.83
N HIS A 73 2.18 -10.71 46.60
CA HIS A 73 1.23 -11.80 46.47
C HIS A 73 -0.18 -11.33 46.90
N ASP A 74 -1.22 -11.85 46.25
CA ASP A 74 -2.29 -12.54 46.99
C ASP A 74 -3.07 -13.51 46.10
N THR A 75 -3.11 -14.75 46.57
CA THR A 75 -3.83 -15.92 46.05
C THR A 75 -5.13 -16.10 46.80
N HIS A 76 -6.23 -16.38 46.11
CA HIS A 76 -7.34 -17.16 46.70
C HIS A 76 -7.97 -18.14 45.71
N VAL A 77 -7.99 -19.41 46.13
CA VAL A 77 -8.64 -20.57 45.52
C VAL A 77 -9.71 -21.06 46.48
N ALA A 78 -10.91 -21.34 45.94
CA ALA A 78 -12.00 -22.23 46.39
C ALA A 78 -13.32 -21.55 45.98
N GLY A 79 -14.20 -22.10 45.14
CA GLY A 79 -14.66 -23.48 45.02
C GLY A 79 -16.13 -23.51 45.47
N ARG A 80 -17.07 -23.83 44.57
CA ARG A 80 -18.27 -24.65 44.83
C ARG A 80 -19.19 -24.77 43.61
N ASP A 81 -19.55 -26.03 43.37
CA ASP A 81 -20.62 -26.55 42.53
C ASP A 81 -21.95 -25.84 42.72
N GLN A 82 -22.70 -25.63 41.63
CA GLN A 82 -24.15 -25.85 41.63
C GLN A 82 -24.61 -26.45 40.29
N THR A 83 -24.97 -27.72 40.37
CA THR A 83 -25.78 -28.47 39.42
C THR A 83 -27.23 -27.96 39.45
N ILE A 84 -27.87 -27.77 38.29
CA ILE A 84 -29.33 -27.68 38.17
C ILE A 84 -29.81 -28.75 37.19
N ILE A 85 -30.64 -29.68 37.69
CA ILE A 85 -31.35 -30.73 36.95
C ILE A 85 -32.83 -30.33 36.86
N GLN A 86 -33.38 -30.34 35.62
CA GLN A 86 -34.78 -30.63 35.15
C GLN A 86 -36.00 -29.97 35.87
N ARG A 87 -37.18 -29.70 35.28
CA ARG A 87 -38.05 -30.24 34.19
C ARG A 87 -39.17 -29.18 33.99
N SER A 88 -39.80 -28.95 32.84
CA SER A 88 -41.05 -29.54 32.26
C SER A 88 -41.50 -28.47 31.22
N GLY A 89 -42.02 -28.69 30.00
CA GLY A 89 -42.96 -29.66 29.47
C GLY A 89 -44.19 -28.90 28.94
N ASP A 90 -44.30 -28.72 27.61
CA ASP A 90 -45.57 -28.65 26.86
C ASP A 90 -45.30 -28.85 25.34
N PRO A 91 -46.18 -29.55 24.59
CA PRO A 91 -45.90 -29.96 23.21
C PRO A 91 -46.38 -28.92 22.18
N VAL A 92 -45.49 -28.53 21.25
CA VAL A 92 -45.85 -27.71 20.08
C VAL A 92 -46.13 -28.63 18.88
N ALA A 93 -47.27 -28.42 18.23
CA ALA A 93 -47.72 -29.16 17.04
C ALA A 93 -46.73 -29.03 15.85
N PRO A 94 -46.63 -30.03 14.96
CA PRO A 94 -45.68 -30.01 13.85
C PRO A 94 -46.12 -29.01 12.75
N THR A 95 -45.23 -28.09 12.41
CA THR A 95 -45.29 -27.21 11.24
C THR A 95 -45.13 -28.04 9.95
N PRO A 96 -45.86 -27.74 8.85
CA PRO A 96 -45.71 -28.44 7.58
C PRO A 96 -44.30 -28.26 7.00
N PRO A 97 -43.76 -29.25 6.25
CA PRO A 97 -42.41 -29.17 5.71
C PRO A 97 -42.30 -28.05 4.67
N ALA A 98 -41.26 -27.23 4.83
CA ALA A 98 -40.88 -26.22 3.85
C ALA A 98 -40.54 -26.90 2.50
N PRO A 99 -40.84 -26.24 1.35
CA PRO A 99 -40.45 -26.76 0.05
C PRO A 99 -38.93 -26.94 -0.04
N PRO A 100 -38.43 -27.93 -0.81
CA PRO A 100 -37.02 -28.24 -0.87
C PRO A 100 -36.24 -27.01 -1.36
N ALA A 101 -35.32 -26.54 -0.52
CA ALA A 101 -34.38 -25.50 -0.90
C ALA A 101 -33.56 -26.00 -2.10
N ALA A 102 -33.43 -25.15 -3.12
CA ALA A 102 -32.47 -25.34 -4.20
C ALA A 102 -31.08 -25.62 -3.61
N PRO A 103 -30.26 -26.48 -4.24
CA PRO A 103 -28.99 -26.91 -3.66
C PRO A 103 -28.13 -25.69 -3.37
N ALA A 104 -27.88 -25.44 -2.09
CA ALA A 104 -26.92 -24.45 -1.65
C ALA A 104 -25.55 -24.91 -2.18
N ALA A 105 -25.01 -24.16 -3.14
CA ALA A 105 -23.60 -24.27 -3.50
C ALA A 105 -22.78 -24.26 -2.20
N LEU A 106 -21.85 -25.22 -2.05
CA LEU A 106 -20.99 -25.33 -0.88
C LEU A 106 -20.37 -23.95 -0.60
N ARG A 107 -20.85 -23.28 0.44
CA ARG A 107 -20.37 -21.95 0.82
C ARG A 107 -19.08 -22.15 1.60
N ALA A 108 -17.97 -21.69 1.04
CA ALA A 108 -16.74 -21.58 1.81
C ALA A 108 -17.00 -20.65 3.00
N THR A 109 -16.86 -21.16 4.21
CA THR A 109 -16.91 -20.34 5.42
C THR A 109 -15.72 -19.39 5.37
N ILE A 110 -15.98 -18.11 5.17
CA ILE A 110 -14.94 -17.08 5.25
C ILE A 110 -14.50 -17.00 6.72
N THR A 111 -13.28 -17.43 7.01
CA THR A 111 -12.73 -17.49 8.38
C THR A 111 -12.05 -16.19 8.81
N ASP A 112 -11.77 -15.27 7.88
CA ASP A 112 -11.21 -13.97 8.20
C ASP A 112 -12.35 -12.99 8.57
N PRO A 113 -12.43 -12.55 9.84
CA PRO A 113 -13.47 -11.65 10.32
C PRO A 113 -13.40 -10.24 9.72
N THR A 114 -12.50 -9.99 8.77
CA THR A 114 -12.37 -8.73 8.04
C THR A 114 -12.88 -8.80 6.59
N LEU A 115 -13.22 -9.99 6.10
CA LEU A 115 -13.61 -10.19 4.70
C LEU A 115 -15.12 -9.99 4.53
N SER A 116 -15.95 -10.56 5.39
CA SER A 116 -17.40 -10.43 5.26
C SER A 116 -18.13 -10.99 6.47
N VAL A 117 -19.22 -10.34 6.88
CA VAL A 117 -20.15 -10.93 7.88
C VAL A 117 -21.09 -11.94 7.21
N ASP A 118 -21.46 -11.70 5.95
CA ASP A 118 -22.48 -12.48 5.23
C ASP A 118 -21.92 -13.43 4.17
N GLY A 119 -20.61 -13.43 3.97
CA GLY A 119 -19.91 -14.20 2.94
C GLY A 119 -20.15 -13.71 1.51
N ARG A 120 -20.81 -12.56 1.34
CA ARG A 120 -21.25 -12.03 0.02
C ARG A 120 -20.69 -10.64 -0.25
N HIS A 121 -20.57 -9.81 0.77
CA HIS A 121 -20.06 -8.45 0.68
C HIS A 121 -18.75 -8.30 1.42
N PHE A 122 -17.87 -7.45 0.93
CA PHE A 122 -16.66 -7.03 1.62
C PHE A 122 -17.00 -6.08 2.80
N SER A 123 -17.65 -6.63 3.82
CA SER A 123 -18.45 -5.88 4.80
C SER A 123 -17.61 -4.99 5.71
N PHE A 124 -16.34 -5.33 5.94
CA PHE A 124 -15.42 -4.50 6.73
C PHE A 124 -14.53 -3.61 5.86
N GLY A 125 -14.76 -3.59 4.54
CA GLY A 125 -14.02 -2.77 3.59
C GLY A 125 -14.61 -1.39 3.41
N HIS A 126 -13.81 -0.36 3.64
CA HIS A 126 -14.15 1.03 3.38
C HIS A 126 -13.19 1.63 2.38
N ALA A 127 -13.70 2.38 1.40
CA ALA A 127 -12.90 2.95 0.34
C ALA A 127 -13.15 4.45 0.17
N LEU A 128 -12.06 5.20 0.01
CA LEU A 128 -12.06 6.56 -0.51
C LEU A 128 -11.34 6.58 -1.85
N VAL A 129 -12.06 6.90 -2.92
CA VAL A 129 -11.57 6.91 -4.29
C VAL A 129 -11.61 8.35 -4.82
N ILE A 130 -10.45 8.91 -5.12
CA ILE A 130 -10.28 10.29 -5.54
C ILE A 130 -9.70 10.32 -6.96
N GLY A 131 -10.34 11.04 -7.87
CA GLY A 131 -9.84 11.26 -9.22
C GLY A 131 -9.98 12.71 -9.65
N VAL A 132 -8.87 13.35 -9.97
CA VAL A 132 -8.84 14.74 -10.46
C VAL A 132 -8.41 14.72 -11.91
N GLY A 133 -9.40 14.69 -12.82
CA GLY A 133 -9.15 14.70 -14.25
C GLY A 133 -9.25 16.08 -14.88
N GLN A 134 -9.93 17.01 -14.20
CA GLN A 134 -10.00 18.41 -14.57
C GLN A 134 -9.57 19.30 -13.41
N TYR A 135 -8.99 20.46 -13.71
CA TYR A 135 -8.63 21.47 -12.72
C TYR A 135 -9.41 22.77 -12.97
N ARG A 136 -9.81 23.43 -11.89
CA ARG A 136 -10.47 24.74 -11.97
C ARG A 136 -9.54 25.79 -12.58
N ASP A 137 -8.27 25.75 -12.20
CA ASP A 137 -7.24 26.62 -12.75
C ASP A 137 -6.72 26.03 -14.06
N SER A 138 -6.95 26.74 -15.18
CA SER A 138 -6.47 26.36 -16.51
C SER A 138 -4.95 26.36 -16.65
N GLY A 139 -4.21 26.88 -15.66
CA GLY A 139 -2.76 26.76 -15.57
C GLY A 139 -2.27 25.36 -15.19
N ILE A 140 -3.18 24.45 -14.81
CA ILE A 140 -2.91 23.04 -14.55
C ILE A 140 -3.55 22.24 -15.69
N ALA A 141 -2.78 21.34 -16.31
CA ALA A 141 -3.28 20.54 -17.41
C ALA A 141 -4.27 19.48 -16.94
N ASP A 142 -5.27 19.19 -17.77
CA ASP A 142 -6.24 18.14 -17.50
C ASP A 142 -5.67 16.75 -17.80
N VAL A 143 -6.13 15.76 -17.02
CA VAL A 143 -5.84 14.33 -17.19
C VAL A 143 -7.16 13.57 -17.06
N ALA A 144 -8.05 13.72 -18.04
CA ALA A 144 -9.42 13.20 -17.97
C ALA A 144 -9.51 11.69 -17.60
N THR A 145 -8.51 10.90 -17.97
CA THR A 145 -8.40 9.48 -17.62
C THR A 145 -8.27 9.23 -16.11
N ALA A 146 -7.69 10.14 -15.33
CA ALA A 146 -7.62 10.02 -13.86
C ALA A 146 -9.02 10.05 -13.22
N ALA A 147 -9.91 10.91 -13.72
CA ALA A 147 -11.32 10.92 -13.32
C ALA A 147 -12.04 9.63 -13.75
N ASN A 148 -11.74 9.12 -14.95
CA ASN A 148 -12.31 7.86 -15.43
C ASN A 148 -11.87 6.66 -14.57
N ASP A 149 -10.61 6.60 -14.16
CA ASP A 149 -10.09 5.57 -13.26
C ASP A 149 -10.86 5.56 -11.94
N ALA A 150 -11.03 6.73 -11.31
CA ALA A 150 -11.75 6.84 -10.05
C ALA A 150 -13.23 6.44 -10.18
N ARG A 151 -13.91 6.84 -11.27
CA ARG A 151 -15.29 6.44 -11.54
C ARG A 151 -15.39 4.93 -11.73
N ALA A 152 -14.55 4.36 -12.59
CA ALA A 152 -14.57 2.93 -12.88
C ALA A 152 -14.21 2.08 -11.66
N LEU A 153 -13.21 2.51 -10.87
CA LEU A 153 -12.83 1.82 -9.63
C LEU A 153 -13.97 1.90 -8.62
N GLY A 154 -14.58 3.07 -8.46
CA GLY A 154 -15.75 3.23 -7.58
C GLY A 154 -16.93 2.34 -7.97
N HIS A 155 -17.17 2.13 -9.27
CA HIS A 155 -18.19 1.18 -9.74
C HIS A 155 -17.78 -0.27 -9.48
N LEU A 156 -16.54 -0.64 -9.81
CA LEU A 156 -15.99 -1.98 -9.61
C LEU A 156 -16.05 -2.39 -8.14
N LEU A 157 -15.60 -1.51 -7.23
CA LEU A 157 -15.58 -1.79 -5.79
C LEU A 157 -16.97 -2.15 -5.26
N ARG A 158 -18.01 -1.45 -5.74
CA ARG A 158 -19.41 -1.67 -5.34
C ARG A 158 -20.07 -2.89 -5.98
N ASP A 159 -19.49 -3.41 -7.05
CA ASP A 159 -20.10 -4.50 -7.79
C ASP A 159 -20.03 -5.79 -6.96
N PRO A 160 -21.17 -6.40 -6.58
CA PRO A 160 -21.22 -7.62 -5.76
C PRO A 160 -20.64 -8.84 -6.46
N GLN A 161 -20.42 -8.80 -7.77
CA GLN A 161 -19.79 -9.88 -8.54
C GLN A 161 -18.28 -9.69 -8.73
N LEU A 162 -17.74 -8.51 -8.37
CA LEU A 162 -16.32 -8.20 -8.53
C LEU A 162 -15.61 -8.02 -7.20
N ALA A 163 -15.83 -6.92 -6.48
CA ALA A 163 -15.12 -6.62 -5.22
C ALA A 163 -16.04 -6.50 -4.00
N ALA A 164 -17.34 -6.32 -4.25
CA ALA A 164 -18.45 -6.47 -3.31
C ALA A 164 -18.41 -5.58 -2.07
N TYR A 165 -17.76 -4.41 -2.12
CA TYR A 165 -17.89 -3.41 -1.07
C TYR A 165 -19.36 -2.93 -1.00
N PRO A 166 -19.97 -2.83 0.20
CA PRO A 166 -21.25 -2.17 0.36
C PRO A 166 -21.22 -0.73 -0.17
N ASP A 167 -22.29 -0.30 -0.85
CA ASP A 167 -22.36 1.01 -1.52
C ASP A 167 -22.02 2.19 -0.58
N ALA A 168 -22.57 2.17 0.63
CA ALA A 168 -22.34 3.18 1.66
C ALA A 168 -20.88 3.25 2.17
N GLN A 169 -20.08 2.22 1.91
CA GLN A 169 -18.68 2.14 2.35
C GLN A 169 -17.70 2.64 1.28
N VAL A 170 -18.17 2.92 0.06
CA VAL A 170 -17.35 3.48 -1.01
C VAL A 170 -17.70 4.95 -1.21
N ARG A 171 -16.74 5.84 -0.92
CA ARG A 171 -16.85 7.28 -1.21
C ARG A 171 -16.03 7.59 -2.46
N VAL A 172 -16.64 8.24 -3.45
CA VAL A 172 -15.95 8.64 -4.68
C VAL A 172 -16.02 10.16 -4.83
N LEU A 173 -14.86 10.80 -4.95
CA LEU A 173 -14.71 12.23 -5.22
C LEU A 173 -14.04 12.40 -6.59
N VAL A 174 -14.74 13.07 -7.52
CA VAL A 174 -14.24 13.26 -8.88
C VAL A 174 -14.39 14.72 -9.30
N ASP A 175 -13.35 15.28 -9.91
CA ASP A 175 -13.29 16.64 -10.45
C ASP A 175 -13.83 17.68 -9.45
N ALA A 176 -14.91 18.42 -9.78
CA ALA A 176 -15.49 19.43 -8.92
C ALA A 176 -15.88 18.97 -7.50
N LYS A 177 -15.99 17.65 -7.27
CA LYS A 177 -16.20 17.08 -5.92
C LYS A 177 -14.90 16.78 -5.18
N ALA A 178 -13.79 16.59 -5.89
CA ALA A 178 -12.44 16.37 -5.35
C ALA A 178 -11.72 17.70 -5.03
N THR A 179 -12.43 18.61 -4.35
CA THR A 179 -11.81 19.82 -3.80
C THR A 179 -10.92 19.49 -2.62
N ARG A 180 -9.99 20.40 -2.28
CA ARG A 180 -9.10 20.27 -1.12
C ARG A 180 -9.90 19.92 0.13
N THR A 181 -10.90 20.74 0.47
CA THR A 181 -11.74 20.54 1.66
C THR A 181 -12.42 19.17 1.65
N ASN A 182 -13.08 18.79 0.54
CA ASN A 182 -13.80 17.53 0.48
C ASN A 182 -12.88 16.31 0.62
N ILE A 183 -11.65 16.38 0.11
CA ILE A 183 -10.66 15.30 0.26
C ILE A 183 -10.24 15.18 1.72
N LEU A 184 -9.90 16.29 2.38
CA LEU A 184 -9.47 16.28 3.78
C LEU A 184 -10.60 15.77 4.71
N ASP A 185 -11.83 16.22 4.47
CA ASP A 185 -13.01 15.78 5.22
C ASP A 185 -13.26 14.29 5.01
N ALA A 186 -13.20 13.81 3.76
CA ALA A 186 -13.42 12.40 3.44
C ALA A 186 -12.35 11.47 4.04
N LEU A 187 -11.09 11.92 4.15
CA LEU A 187 -10.05 11.19 4.88
C LEU A 187 -10.38 11.11 6.38
N GLY A 188 -10.87 12.19 6.97
CA GLY A 188 -11.35 12.20 8.36
C GLY A 188 -12.55 11.26 8.59
N GLU A 189 -13.53 11.28 7.68
CA GLU A 189 -14.68 10.37 7.70
C GLU A 189 -14.26 8.90 7.51
N LEU A 190 -13.26 8.63 6.67
CA LEU A 190 -12.75 7.28 6.47
C LEU A 190 -12.14 6.73 7.76
N ALA A 191 -11.36 7.54 8.49
CA ALA A 191 -10.78 7.14 9.77
C ALA A 191 -11.86 6.73 10.79
N GLN A 192 -13.00 7.42 10.81
CA GLN A 192 -14.11 7.10 11.71
C GLN A 192 -14.88 5.84 11.30
N ARG A 193 -14.91 5.51 10.01
CA ARG A 193 -15.71 4.39 9.48
C ARG A 193 -14.94 3.08 9.40
N ALA A 194 -13.64 3.13 9.12
CA ALA A 194 -12.83 1.92 8.88
C ALA A 194 -12.32 1.22 10.15
N VAL A 195 -12.91 1.49 11.32
CA VAL A 195 -12.44 1.00 12.62
C VAL A 195 -12.40 -0.54 12.65
N GLY A 196 -11.22 -1.11 12.88
CA GLY A 196 -10.99 -2.56 12.93
C GLY A 196 -11.12 -3.30 11.59
N GLY A 197 -11.43 -2.58 10.50
CA GLY A 197 -11.64 -3.13 9.17
C GLY A 197 -10.46 -2.91 8.22
N THR A 198 -10.76 -2.94 6.91
CA THR A 198 -9.83 -2.63 5.83
C THR A 198 -10.18 -1.27 5.23
N ALA A 199 -9.22 -0.36 5.17
CA ALA A 199 -9.32 0.92 4.48
C ALA A 199 -8.59 0.86 3.13
N LEU A 200 -9.21 1.36 2.06
CA LEU A 200 -8.59 1.60 0.76
C LEU A 200 -8.63 3.10 0.46
N ILE A 201 -7.48 3.69 0.16
CA ILE A 201 -7.36 5.06 -0.32
C ILE A 201 -6.79 4.99 -1.73
N PHE A 202 -7.51 5.51 -2.72
CA PHE A 202 -7.02 5.65 -4.08
C PHE A 202 -7.00 7.14 -4.45
N PHE A 203 -5.89 7.62 -4.98
CA PHE A 203 -5.77 8.95 -5.56
C PHE A 203 -5.20 8.86 -6.97
N ALA A 204 -5.90 9.45 -7.94
CA ALA A 204 -5.41 9.68 -9.30
C ALA A 204 -5.47 11.16 -9.66
N GLY A 205 -4.37 11.73 -10.14
CA GLY A 205 -4.29 13.14 -10.50
C GLY A 205 -2.86 13.64 -10.64
N HIS A 206 -2.67 14.95 -10.56
CA HIS A 206 -1.37 15.58 -10.53
C HIS A 206 -0.82 15.67 -9.11
N GLY A 207 0.50 15.69 -9.04
CA GLY A 207 1.26 16.11 -7.88
C GLY A 207 2.53 16.83 -8.33
N GLU A 208 3.07 17.67 -7.46
CA GLU A 208 4.21 18.52 -7.77
C GLU A 208 5.11 18.74 -6.55
N GLN A 209 6.40 18.96 -6.79
CA GLN A 209 7.32 19.43 -5.76
C GLN A 209 7.12 20.94 -5.53
N VAL A 210 6.64 21.31 -4.35
CA VAL A 210 6.39 22.71 -3.96
C VAL A 210 7.12 23.00 -2.66
N ASP A 211 8.01 24.00 -2.67
CA ASP A 211 8.77 24.44 -1.49
C ASP A 211 9.47 23.30 -0.72
N GLY A 212 10.00 22.31 -1.45
CA GLY A 212 10.68 21.16 -0.86
C GLY A 212 9.77 20.04 -0.36
N SER A 213 8.44 20.16 -0.53
CA SER A 213 7.47 19.12 -0.19
C SER A 213 6.67 18.66 -1.42
N TYR A 214 6.46 17.36 -1.56
CA TYR A 214 5.61 16.85 -2.62
C TYR A 214 4.13 17.11 -2.27
N THR A 215 3.38 17.64 -3.22
CA THR A 215 2.03 18.17 -3.01
C THR A 215 1.06 17.58 -4.01
N LEU A 216 0.00 16.91 -3.52
CA LEU A 216 -1.09 16.40 -4.34
C LEU A 216 -2.03 17.55 -4.73
N LEU A 217 -2.50 17.54 -5.98
CA LEU A 217 -3.31 18.64 -6.52
C LEU A 217 -4.80 18.28 -6.51
N PRO A 218 -5.63 18.92 -5.67
CA PRO A 218 -7.08 18.83 -5.76
C PRO A 218 -7.63 19.61 -6.96
N PHE A 219 -8.92 19.44 -7.26
CA PHE A 219 -9.61 20.15 -8.34
C PHE A 219 -9.47 21.69 -8.27
N ASP A 220 -9.50 22.24 -7.07
CA ASP A 220 -9.40 23.67 -6.79
C ASP A 220 -7.97 24.13 -6.46
N ALA A 221 -6.95 23.34 -6.82
CA ALA A 221 -5.56 23.79 -6.81
C ALA A 221 -5.37 24.98 -7.77
N GLU A 222 -4.53 25.93 -7.36
CA GLU A 222 -4.16 27.10 -8.16
C GLU A 222 -2.66 27.05 -8.48
N ALA A 223 -2.31 27.09 -9.76
CA ALA A 223 -0.93 26.94 -10.25
C ALA A 223 0.02 28.00 -9.70
N SER A 224 -0.50 29.16 -9.29
CA SER A 224 0.27 30.25 -8.66
C SER A 224 0.36 30.17 -7.13
N ARG A 225 -0.42 29.28 -6.49
CA ARG A 225 -0.55 29.18 -5.03
C ARG A 225 -0.58 27.75 -4.52
N LEU A 226 0.13 26.83 -5.19
CA LEU A 226 0.10 25.40 -4.90
C LEU A 226 0.42 25.07 -3.44
N ALA A 227 1.33 25.81 -2.78
CA ALA A 227 1.64 25.63 -1.36
C ALA A 227 0.42 25.84 -0.44
N ALA A 228 -0.49 26.75 -0.82
CA ALA A 228 -1.69 27.07 -0.05
C ALA A 228 -2.92 26.23 -0.46
N THR A 229 -3.03 25.91 -1.75
CA THR A 229 -4.23 25.25 -2.32
C THR A 229 -4.05 23.76 -2.56
N GLY A 230 -2.82 23.25 -2.50
CA GLY A 230 -2.51 21.82 -2.60
C GLY A 230 -2.67 21.07 -1.28
N ILE A 231 -2.39 19.77 -1.33
CA ILE A 231 -2.31 18.89 -0.17
C ILE A 231 -0.87 18.39 -0.08
N ASP A 232 -0.06 19.05 0.75
CA ASP A 232 1.33 18.68 0.94
C ASP A 232 1.48 17.29 1.60
N ALA A 233 2.69 16.73 1.49
CA ALA A 233 3.05 15.42 2.02
C ALA A 233 2.73 15.28 3.51
N ALA A 234 3.10 16.27 4.33
CA ALA A 234 2.94 16.21 5.78
C ALA A 234 1.45 16.15 6.17
N LEU A 235 0.62 16.99 5.55
CA LEU A 235 -0.83 16.99 5.78
C LEU A 235 -1.47 15.68 5.33
N PHE A 236 -1.11 15.18 4.14
CA PHE A 236 -1.63 13.92 3.63
C PHE A 236 -1.24 12.74 4.55
N GLN A 237 0.05 12.64 4.88
CA GLN A 237 0.60 11.62 5.78
C GLN A 237 -0.07 11.66 7.15
N GLN A 238 -0.27 12.85 7.72
CA GLN A 238 -0.95 13.03 9.01
C GLN A 238 -2.40 12.47 8.96
N LEU A 239 -3.14 12.74 7.89
CA LEU A 239 -4.51 12.25 7.76
C LEU A 239 -4.57 10.75 7.50
N VAL A 240 -3.66 10.22 6.69
CA VAL A 240 -3.53 8.76 6.47
C VAL A 240 -3.13 8.05 7.77
N ALA A 241 -2.24 8.64 8.59
CA ALA A 241 -1.88 8.11 9.89
C ALA A 241 -3.09 8.01 10.85
N LYS A 242 -4.04 8.96 10.77
CA LYS A 242 -5.30 8.85 11.52
C LYS A 242 -6.14 7.66 11.05
N VAL A 243 -6.28 7.45 9.74
CA VAL A 243 -6.98 6.28 9.18
C VAL A 243 -6.29 4.99 9.65
N ARG A 244 -4.97 4.91 9.51
CA ARG A 244 -4.14 3.79 9.97
C ARG A 244 -4.35 3.46 11.44
N SER A 245 -4.44 4.47 12.32
CA SER A 245 -4.64 4.25 13.75
C SER A 245 -5.96 3.56 14.11
N GLN A 246 -6.94 3.60 13.20
CA GLN A 246 -8.28 3.05 13.40
C GLN A 246 -8.48 1.75 12.61
N ALA A 247 -7.95 1.68 11.40
CA ALA A 247 -8.09 0.52 10.53
C ALA A 247 -7.13 -0.61 10.94
N LYS A 248 -7.60 -1.86 10.86
CA LYS A 248 -6.73 -3.03 11.04
C LYS A 248 -5.80 -3.20 9.85
N ARG A 249 -6.26 -2.79 8.66
CA ARG A 249 -5.55 -2.91 7.39
C ARG A 249 -5.74 -1.67 6.54
N LEU A 250 -4.70 -1.22 5.87
CA LEU A 250 -4.74 -0.06 4.98
C LEU A 250 -4.01 -0.37 3.69
N LEU A 251 -4.66 -0.08 2.57
CA LEU A 251 -4.03 0.00 1.26
C LEU A 251 -4.14 1.44 0.74
N VAL A 252 -3.01 2.04 0.40
CA VAL A 252 -2.95 3.33 -0.28
C VAL A 252 -2.44 3.11 -1.71
N LEU A 253 -3.22 3.50 -2.71
CA LEU A 253 -2.89 3.42 -4.13
C LEU A 253 -2.71 4.84 -4.67
N LEU A 254 -1.50 5.17 -5.10
CA LEU A 254 -1.18 6.52 -5.58
C LEU A 254 -0.84 6.48 -7.05
N ASN A 255 -1.82 6.91 -7.86
CA ASN A 255 -1.69 7.11 -9.29
C ASN A 255 -1.49 8.59 -9.62
N CYS A 256 -0.41 9.15 -9.09
CA CYS A 256 0.03 10.49 -9.43
C CYS A 256 1.11 10.40 -10.53
N CYS A 257 1.31 11.47 -11.29
CA CYS A 257 2.50 11.76 -12.13
C CYS A 257 2.38 11.47 -13.62
N HIS A 258 1.35 12.03 -14.24
CA HIS A 258 1.10 11.81 -15.65
C HIS A 258 2.13 12.54 -16.54
N ALA A 259 2.85 11.78 -17.37
CA ALA A 259 3.48 12.32 -18.56
C ALA A 259 2.36 12.97 -19.39
N GLY A 260 2.52 14.25 -19.72
CA GLY A 260 1.53 15.03 -20.46
C GLY A 260 1.01 14.25 -21.66
N GLY A 261 -0.31 14.27 -21.83
CA GLY A 261 -1.03 13.47 -22.82
C GLY A 261 -0.46 13.56 -24.23
N VAL A 262 -0.75 12.51 -25.00
CA VAL A 262 -0.46 12.30 -26.42
C VAL A 262 -0.24 13.62 -27.18
N GLY A 263 1.00 13.83 -27.62
CA GLY A 263 1.37 15.01 -28.41
C GLY A 263 2.44 15.92 -27.81
N GLY A 264 3.14 15.54 -26.74
CA GLY A 264 4.48 16.06 -26.38
C GLY A 264 4.65 17.57 -26.12
N VAL A 265 3.60 18.39 -26.20
CA VAL A 265 3.75 19.86 -26.26
C VAL A 265 3.15 20.61 -25.07
N VAL A 266 2.37 19.99 -24.18
CA VAL A 266 1.54 20.82 -23.26
C VAL A 266 2.09 20.98 -21.83
N LEU A 267 2.93 20.09 -21.30
CA LEU A 267 3.46 20.28 -19.92
C LEU A 267 4.81 21.01 -19.87
N GLU A 268 5.75 20.70 -20.78
CA GLU A 268 7.05 21.37 -20.75
C GLU A 268 7.02 22.79 -21.33
N ALA A 269 6.09 23.11 -22.24
CA ALA A 269 6.02 24.42 -22.88
C ALA A 269 5.63 25.57 -21.93
N THR A 270 5.00 25.26 -20.77
CA THR A 270 4.72 26.27 -19.73
C THR A 270 5.73 26.24 -18.58
N GLY A 271 6.47 25.13 -18.40
CA GLY A 271 7.47 24.97 -17.34
C GLY A 271 6.92 25.00 -15.92
N ARG A 272 5.59 24.87 -15.72
CA ARG A 272 4.97 25.09 -14.40
C ARG A 272 4.82 23.83 -13.55
N LEU A 273 4.78 22.65 -14.17
CA LEU A 273 4.66 21.36 -13.48
C LEU A 273 5.61 20.33 -14.10
N SER A 274 6.38 19.66 -13.26
CA SER A 274 7.24 18.52 -13.57
C SER A 274 6.41 17.26 -13.82
N GLY A 275 5.39 16.99 -12.99
CA GLY A 275 4.59 15.76 -13.10
C GLY A 275 5.39 14.48 -12.85
N SER A 276 6.40 14.53 -11.97
CA SER A 276 7.25 13.38 -11.59
C SER A 276 6.70 12.65 -10.37
N ALA A 277 6.87 11.32 -10.33
CA ALA A 277 6.54 10.47 -9.17
C ALA A 277 7.07 11.05 -7.86
N PRO A 278 6.27 11.02 -6.76
CA PRO A 278 6.75 11.45 -5.46
C PRO A 278 8.08 10.77 -5.09
N PRO A 279 8.94 11.47 -4.35
CA PRO A 279 10.13 10.88 -3.76
C PRO A 279 9.78 9.81 -2.71
N ALA A 280 10.74 8.96 -2.35
CA ALA A 280 10.50 7.84 -1.44
C ALA A 280 10.00 8.28 -0.04
N ASP A 281 10.47 9.42 0.46
CA ASP A 281 10.06 10.03 1.73
C ASP A 281 8.59 10.51 1.76
N PHE A 282 7.95 10.65 0.59
CA PHE A 282 6.50 10.80 0.52
C PHE A 282 5.77 9.52 0.94
N TYR A 283 6.27 8.36 0.52
CA TYR A 283 5.59 7.07 0.67
C TYR A 283 5.91 6.36 1.99
N SER A 284 7.16 6.40 2.44
CA SER A 284 7.61 5.62 3.62
C SER A 284 6.74 5.86 4.87
N PRO A 285 6.35 7.11 5.23
CA PRO A 285 5.51 7.35 6.40
C PRO A 285 4.07 6.84 6.26
N LEU A 286 3.62 6.52 5.04
CA LEU A 286 2.28 5.99 4.78
C LEU A 286 2.18 4.48 5.08
N ALA A 287 3.30 3.76 5.12
CA ALA A 287 3.36 2.29 5.23
C ALA A 287 3.98 1.79 6.57
N GLU A 288 3.77 2.53 7.66
CA GLU A 288 4.33 2.20 8.99
C GLU A 288 3.49 1.17 9.76
N GLY A 289 4.14 0.16 10.34
CA GLY A 289 3.50 -0.89 11.12
C GLY A 289 2.90 -2.01 10.28
N SER A 290 2.29 -2.97 10.97
CA SER A 290 1.63 -4.14 10.38
C SER A 290 0.32 -3.77 9.68
N GLY A 291 0.01 -4.46 8.58
CA GLY A 291 -1.22 -4.36 7.81
C GLY A 291 -1.29 -3.12 6.92
N GLN A 292 -0.18 -2.42 6.67
CA GLN A 292 -0.15 -1.17 5.93
C GLN A 292 0.67 -1.32 4.64
N VAL A 293 0.03 -1.06 3.51
CA VAL A 293 0.67 -1.16 2.19
C VAL A 293 0.41 0.10 1.39
N VAL A 294 1.44 0.56 0.68
CA VAL A 294 1.30 1.59 -0.34
C VAL A 294 1.77 1.01 -1.67
N ILE A 295 1.00 1.25 -2.74
CA ILE A 295 1.44 0.97 -4.11
C ILE A 295 1.44 2.29 -4.89
N SER A 296 2.62 2.68 -5.39
CA SER A 296 2.74 3.80 -6.31
C SER A 296 2.58 3.33 -7.76
N SER A 297 2.12 4.21 -8.63
CA SER A 297 1.99 3.91 -10.06
C SER A 297 3.32 3.90 -10.83
N ALA A 298 4.37 4.49 -10.25
CA ALA A 298 5.71 4.62 -10.84
C ALA A 298 6.79 4.76 -9.75
N ARG A 299 8.05 4.47 -10.07
CA ARG A 299 9.21 4.75 -9.19
C ARG A 299 9.43 6.26 -9.06
N PRO A 300 10.07 6.74 -7.97
CA PRO A 300 10.53 8.12 -7.86
C PRO A 300 11.20 8.62 -9.15
N ALA A 301 10.89 9.86 -9.55
CA ALA A 301 11.34 10.51 -10.78
C ALA A 301 10.88 9.89 -12.12
N GLN A 302 10.22 8.72 -12.14
CA GLN A 302 9.54 8.24 -13.35
C GLN A 302 8.25 9.02 -13.60
N LYS A 303 7.71 8.86 -14.82
CA LYS A 303 6.38 9.34 -15.20
C LYS A 303 5.40 8.16 -15.27
N ALA A 304 4.12 8.47 -15.17
CA ALA A 304 3.01 7.57 -15.38
C ALA A 304 2.30 7.90 -16.70
N GLY A 305 1.88 6.88 -17.45
CA GLY A 305 1.18 7.07 -18.71
C GLY A 305 -0.24 7.60 -18.50
N ALA A 306 -0.54 8.77 -19.10
CA ALA A 306 -1.89 9.35 -19.06
C ALA A 306 -2.95 8.49 -19.76
N GLN A 307 -2.56 7.68 -20.74
CA GLN A 307 -3.46 6.79 -21.48
C GLN A 307 -2.80 5.42 -21.65
N SER A 308 -3.49 4.37 -21.24
CA SER A 308 -3.09 2.99 -21.52
C SER A 308 -3.18 2.69 -23.02
N THR A 309 -2.25 1.89 -23.56
CA THR A 309 -2.35 1.38 -24.93
C THR A 309 -3.40 0.29 -25.07
N THR A 310 -3.69 -0.43 -23.98
CA THR A 310 -4.69 -1.50 -23.95
C THR A 310 -6.11 -1.00 -23.68
N ASN A 311 -6.24 0.12 -22.94
CA ASN A 311 -7.51 0.80 -22.72
C ASN A 311 -7.35 2.33 -22.60
N PRO A 312 -7.39 3.07 -23.71
CA PRO A 312 -7.10 4.52 -23.75
C PRO A 312 -8.06 5.41 -22.94
N GLN A 313 -9.18 4.86 -22.43
CA GLN A 313 -10.10 5.58 -21.53
C GLN A 313 -9.53 5.74 -20.11
N HIS A 314 -8.47 5.01 -19.79
CA HIS A 314 -7.87 4.91 -18.46
C HIS A 314 -6.39 5.24 -18.52
N THR A 315 -5.81 5.63 -17.37
CA THR A 315 -4.36 5.75 -17.26
C THR A 315 -3.72 4.36 -17.39
N THR A 316 -2.43 4.29 -17.69
CA THR A 316 -1.72 3.00 -17.77
C THR A 316 -1.86 2.19 -16.48
N PHE A 317 -1.69 2.83 -15.32
CA PHE A 317 -1.86 2.17 -14.03
C PHE A 317 -3.33 1.80 -13.75
N GLY A 318 -4.25 2.73 -14.00
CA GLY A 318 -5.69 2.53 -13.77
C GLY A 318 -6.27 1.37 -14.59
N ALA A 319 -5.90 1.26 -15.87
CA ALA A 319 -6.34 0.17 -16.74
C ALA A 319 -5.99 -1.20 -16.14
N HIS A 320 -4.74 -1.38 -15.71
CA HIS A 320 -4.26 -2.64 -15.15
C HIS A 320 -4.75 -2.89 -13.73
N LEU A 321 -4.94 -1.86 -12.90
CA LEU A 321 -5.60 -1.97 -11.60
C LEU A 321 -7.03 -2.48 -11.74
N LEU A 322 -7.79 -1.91 -12.66
CA LEU A 322 -9.16 -2.32 -12.93
C LEU A 322 -9.22 -3.74 -13.49
N ALA A 323 -8.31 -4.10 -14.40
CA ALA A 323 -8.21 -5.46 -14.92
C ALA A 323 -7.92 -6.47 -13.82
N ALA A 324 -6.96 -6.15 -12.94
CA ALA A 324 -6.60 -6.98 -11.80
C ALA A 324 -7.81 -7.21 -10.87
N LEU A 325 -8.45 -6.14 -10.41
CA LEU A 325 -9.57 -6.24 -9.46
C LEU A 325 -10.84 -6.86 -10.07
N ARG A 326 -10.95 -6.99 -11.40
CA ARG A 326 -12.03 -7.77 -12.05
C ARG A 326 -11.84 -9.28 -11.92
N GLY A 327 -10.74 -9.73 -11.34
CA GLY A 327 -10.43 -11.16 -11.17
C GLY A 327 -9.48 -11.71 -12.21
N ASN A 328 -8.82 -10.88 -13.02
CA ASN A 328 -7.73 -11.31 -13.90
C ASN A 328 -6.41 -11.58 -13.15
N VAL A 329 -6.44 -11.56 -11.82
CA VAL A 329 -5.30 -11.93 -10.99
C VAL A 329 -5.49 -13.34 -10.47
N PRO A 330 -4.50 -14.23 -10.67
CA PRO A 330 -4.50 -15.55 -10.07
C PRO A 330 -4.62 -15.44 -8.54
N GLY A 331 -5.43 -16.28 -7.90
CA GLY A 331 -5.46 -16.42 -6.43
C GLY A 331 -6.14 -17.72 -5.98
N ASP A 332 -5.87 -18.14 -4.74
CA ASP A 332 -6.25 -19.45 -4.19
C ASP A 332 -7.46 -19.41 -3.25
N GLY A 333 -8.06 -18.22 -3.08
CA GLY A 333 -9.11 -17.99 -2.10
C GLY A 333 -10.21 -17.04 -2.55
N PRO A 334 -11.20 -16.81 -1.69
CA PRO A 334 -12.35 -15.96 -1.98
C PRO A 334 -12.03 -14.46 -1.93
N ALA A 335 -10.76 -14.06 -1.77
CA ALA A 335 -10.32 -12.69 -1.71
C ALA A 335 -9.22 -12.42 -2.75
N VAL A 336 -9.19 -11.20 -3.27
CA VAL A 336 -8.01 -10.69 -3.98
C VAL A 336 -7.04 -10.19 -2.92
N GLY A 337 -5.82 -10.72 -2.94
CA GLY A 337 -4.75 -10.31 -2.03
C GLY A 337 -3.89 -9.18 -2.60
N VAL A 338 -3.27 -8.39 -1.73
CA VAL A 338 -2.42 -7.26 -2.13
C VAL A 338 -1.15 -7.69 -2.88
N PHE A 339 -0.58 -8.88 -2.58
CA PHE A 339 0.60 -9.38 -3.28
C PHE A 339 0.27 -9.81 -4.71
N GLU A 340 -0.88 -10.47 -4.88
CA GLU A 340 -1.40 -10.85 -6.18
C GLU A 340 -1.68 -9.60 -7.02
N LEU A 341 -2.36 -8.61 -6.42
CA LEU A 341 -2.63 -7.32 -7.05
C LEU A 341 -1.34 -6.63 -7.49
N PHE A 342 -0.36 -6.51 -6.61
CA PHE A 342 0.92 -5.88 -6.94
C PHE A 342 1.66 -6.65 -8.03
N ALA A 343 1.71 -7.97 -7.95
CA ALA A 343 2.35 -8.80 -8.97
C ALA A 343 1.75 -8.53 -10.36
N ALA A 344 0.42 -8.48 -10.47
CA ALA A 344 -0.26 -8.14 -11.72
C ALA A 344 0.05 -6.72 -12.21
N LEU A 345 0.11 -5.74 -11.30
CA LEU A 345 0.47 -4.36 -11.65
C LEU A 345 1.91 -4.27 -12.15
N ARG A 346 2.85 -4.87 -11.40
CA ARG A 346 4.27 -4.85 -11.72
C ARG A 346 4.58 -5.60 -13.01
N ALA A 347 3.78 -6.60 -13.33
CA ALA A 347 3.82 -7.34 -14.56
C ALA A 347 3.37 -6.49 -15.77
N ASN A 348 2.17 -5.93 -15.71
CA ASN A 348 1.49 -5.41 -16.90
C ASN A 348 1.72 -3.92 -17.16
N VAL A 349 1.91 -3.10 -16.10
CA VAL A 349 2.12 -1.65 -16.25
C VAL A 349 3.40 -1.33 -17.03
N PRO A 350 4.57 -1.93 -16.74
CA PRO A 350 5.77 -1.65 -17.51
C PRO A 350 5.69 -2.12 -18.97
N ALA A 351 5.00 -3.23 -19.22
CA ALA A 351 4.83 -3.77 -20.57
C ALA A 351 4.00 -2.82 -21.45
N ASP A 352 2.89 -2.31 -20.92
CA ASP A 352 2.04 -1.31 -21.57
C ASP A 352 2.77 0.04 -21.72
N ALA A 353 3.42 0.52 -20.66
CA ALA A 353 4.15 1.79 -20.69
C ALA A 353 5.23 1.83 -21.76
N ARG A 354 5.96 0.73 -22.00
CA ARG A 354 6.99 0.67 -23.06
C ARG A 354 6.44 0.83 -24.48
N GLN A 355 5.13 0.66 -24.68
CA GLN A 355 4.46 0.94 -25.96
C GLN A 355 4.17 2.43 -26.16
N ILE A 356 4.28 3.24 -25.11
CA ILE A 356 4.06 4.69 -25.13
C ILE A 356 5.40 5.38 -25.40
N THR A 357 5.46 6.28 -26.38
CA THR A 357 6.66 7.09 -26.63
C THR A 357 6.59 8.41 -25.87
N TYR A 358 7.60 8.69 -25.06
CA TYR A 358 7.78 9.93 -24.32
C TYR A 358 9.20 10.47 -24.58
N GLN A 359 9.31 11.73 -25.04
CA GLN A 359 10.59 12.37 -25.37
C GLN A 359 11.49 11.52 -26.31
N GLY A 360 10.89 10.83 -27.28
CA GLY A 360 11.61 10.01 -28.25
C GLY A 360 12.10 8.65 -27.73
N ALA A 361 11.73 8.26 -26.51
CA ALA A 361 12.05 6.95 -25.94
C ALA A 361 10.77 6.24 -25.41
N PRO A 362 10.78 4.90 -25.30
CA PRO A 362 9.74 4.18 -24.56
C PRO A 362 9.60 4.71 -23.14
N LEU A 363 8.36 4.98 -22.73
CA LEU A 363 8.04 5.43 -21.38
C LEU A 363 8.41 4.32 -20.39
N ARG A 364 9.20 4.69 -19.38
CA ARG A 364 9.49 3.82 -18.23
C ARG A 364 8.51 4.16 -17.11
N GLN A 365 7.69 3.19 -16.76
CA GLN A 365 6.78 3.25 -15.62
C GLN A 365 6.80 1.91 -14.90
N GLU A 366 7.16 1.93 -13.63
CA GLU A 366 7.29 0.73 -12.81
C GLU A 366 6.62 0.96 -11.45
N PRO A 367 5.50 0.27 -11.16
CA PRO A 367 4.88 0.36 -9.85
C PRO A 367 5.82 -0.07 -8.72
N LEU A 368 5.75 0.59 -7.57
CA LEU A 368 6.47 0.20 -6.36
C LEU A 368 5.53 -0.21 -5.25
N PHE A 369 6.03 -1.11 -4.41
CA PHE A 369 5.37 -1.58 -3.20
C PHE A 369 6.14 -1.06 -1.99
N TYR A 370 5.44 -0.43 -1.04
CA TYR A 370 6.01 0.00 0.22
C TYR A 370 5.26 -0.66 1.38
N ALA A 371 6.03 -1.26 2.28
CA ALA A 371 5.59 -1.78 3.56
C ALA A 371 6.77 -1.78 4.54
N SER A 372 6.55 -1.36 5.78
CA SER A 372 7.58 -1.47 6.83
C SER A 372 7.62 -2.87 7.47
N GLN A 373 6.52 -3.62 7.37
CA GLN A 373 6.42 -5.03 7.78
C GLN A 373 5.67 -5.78 6.69
N LEU A 374 6.20 -6.91 6.24
CA LEU A 374 5.54 -7.76 5.26
C LEU A 374 4.72 -8.82 5.98
N ASP A 375 3.47 -8.47 6.30
CA ASP A 375 2.50 -9.37 6.93
C ASP A 375 1.96 -10.42 5.94
N ASP A 376 0.89 -11.11 6.35
CA ASP A 376 0.11 -11.95 5.46
C ASP A 376 -0.51 -11.15 4.31
N ASN A 377 -0.86 -11.86 3.24
CA ASN A 377 -1.43 -11.29 2.02
C ASN A 377 -2.77 -10.58 2.32
N LEU A 378 -2.70 -9.26 2.51
CA LEU A 378 -3.83 -8.42 2.89
C LEU A 378 -4.94 -8.52 1.84
N ALA A 379 -6.14 -8.87 2.28
CA ALA A 379 -7.29 -8.91 1.39
C ALA A 379 -7.77 -7.48 1.06
N VAL A 380 -7.87 -7.20 -0.23
CA VAL A 380 -8.24 -5.87 -0.77
C VAL A 380 -9.64 -5.85 -1.37
N ALA A 381 -10.20 -7.01 -1.71
CA ALA A 381 -11.53 -7.18 -2.29
C ALA A 381 -11.97 -8.64 -2.14
N LEU A 382 -13.27 -8.91 -2.27
CA LEU A 382 -13.73 -10.28 -2.50
C LEU A 382 -13.43 -10.74 -3.93
N ARG A 383 -13.45 -12.05 -4.15
CA ARG A 383 -13.45 -12.73 -5.45
C ARG A 383 -14.75 -13.54 -5.56
N PRO A 384 -15.89 -12.89 -5.91
CA PRO A 384 -17.23 -13.48 -5.78
C PRO A 384 -17.47 -14.71 -6.66
N SER A 385 -16.80 -14.77 -7.81
CA SER A 385 -16.86 -15.91 -8.74
C SER A 385 -15.84 -17.01 -8.44
N TRP A 386 -15.18 -17.02 -7.28
CA TRP A 386 -14.26 -18.09 -6.91
C TRP A 386 -15.05 -19.41 -6.71
N GLN A 387 -14.93 -20.33 -7.66
CA GLN A 387 -15.61 -21.63 -7.63
C GLN A 387 -14.80 -22.71 -6.88
N GLY A 388 -13.78 -22.30 -6.12
CA GLY A 388 -12.76 -23.21 -5.60
C GLY A 388 -11.62 -23.42 -6.59
N GLY A 389 -10.50 -23.87 -6.04
CA GLY A 389 -9.23 -24.01 -6.75
C GLY A 389 -8.14 -23.26 -6.00
N THR A 390 -7.10 -23.96 -5.59
CA THR A 390 -5.86 -23.33 -5.16
C THR A 390 -5.10 -22.96 -6.43
N LEU A 391 -4.50 -21.78 -6.49
CA LEU A 391 -3.28 -21.67 -7.28
C LEU A 391 -2.34 -22.80 -6.86
N SER A 392 -1.40 -23.21 -7.71
CA SER A 392 -0.26 -23.91 -7.11
C SER A 392 0.31 -22.97 -6.05
N SER A 393 0.65 -23.51 -4.87
CA SER A 393 1.37 -22.80 -3.81
C SER A 393 2.51 -21.94 -4.38
N ASP A 394 3.09 -22.40 -5.49
CA ASP A 394 4.12 -21.73 -6.25
C ASP A 394 3.74 -20.30 -6.67
N VAL A 395 2.53 -20.03 -7.19
CA VAL A 395 2.17 -18.68 -7.67
C VAL A 395 2.05 -17.68 -6.52
N GLN A 396 1.53 -18.12 -5.37
CA GLN A 396 1.49 -17.27 -4.17
C GLN A 396 2.89 -17.01 -3.62
N HIS A 397 3.73 -18.04 -3.56
CA HIS A 397 5.13 -17.91 -3.19
C HIS A 397 5.87 -16.98 -4.15
N GLN A 398 5.62 -17.08 -5.46
CA GLN A 398 6.20 -16.21 -6.48
C GLN A 398 5.74 -14.74 -6.31
N ALA A 399 4.45 -14.50 -6.07
CA ALA A 399 3.94 -13.15 -5.85
C ALA A 399 4.52 -12.52 -4.57
N ARG A 400 4.59 -13.28 -3.47
CA ARG A 400 5.24 -12.83 -2.23
C ARG A 400 6.74 -12.57 -2.46
N ARG A 401 7.44 -13.50 -3.11
CA ARG A 401 8.88 -13.38 -3.39
C ARG A 401 9.18 -12.18 -4.28
N LEU A 402 8.31 -11.88 -5.25
CA LEU A 402 8.41 -10.68 -6.08
C LEU A 402 8.34 -9.41 -5.24
N VAL A 403 7.40 -9.34 -4.28
CA VAL A 403 7.30 -8.20 -3.35
C VAL A 403 8.57 -8.08 -2.49
N GLU A 404 9.06 -9.19 -1.93
CA GLU A 404 10.28 -9.22 -1.13
C GLU A 404 11.50 -8.72 -1.92
N LEU A 405 11.65 -9.15 -3.18
CA LEU A 405 12.72 -8.71 -4.05
C LEU A 405 12.63 -7.22 -4.39
N GLU A 406 11.42 -6.70 -4.67
CA GLU A 406 11.26 -5.27 -4.95
C GLU A 406 11.60 -4.41 -3.73
N LEU A 407 11.18 -4.83 -2.53
CA LEU A 407 11.58 -4.17 -1.29
C LEU A 407 13.09 -4.22 -1.06
N GLN A 408 13.74 -5.37 -1.32
CA GLN A 408 15.20 -5.50 -1.21
C GLN A 408 15.92 -4.60 -2.20
N ILE A 409 15.53 -4.61 -3.48
CA ILE A 409 16.13 -3.77 -4.53
C ILE A 409 15.99 -2.28 -4.20
N GLU A 410 14.85 -1.86 -3.67
CA GLU A 410 14.65 -0.46 -3.27
C GLU A 410 15.57 -0.06 -2.10
N LEU A 411 15.80 -0.96 -1.14
CA LEU A 411 16.66 -0.72 0.01
C LEU A 411 18.16 -0.76 -0.32
N THR A 412 18.59 -1.72 -1.15
CA THR A 412 20.01 -1.94 -1.46
C THR A 412 20.49 -1.19 -2.70
N GLY A 413 19.57 -0.63 -3.48
CA GLY A 413 19.83 -0.20 -4.85
C GLY A 413 19.93 -1.38 -5.81
N THR A 414 20.32 -1.09 -7.06
CA THR A 414 20.31 -2.06 -8.16
C THR A 414 21.32 -3.20 -7.97
N ASP A 415 20.87 -4.31 -7.38
CA ASP A 415 21.61 -5.58 -7.36
C ASP A 415 21.26 -6.40 -8.63
N PRO A 416 22.24 -6.76 -9.47
CA PRO A 416 21.99 -7.52 -10.71
C PRO A 416 21.42 -8.92 -10.48
N VAL A 417 21.76 -9.58 -9.37
CA VAL A 417 21.27 -10.93 -9.04
C VAL A 417 19.81 -10.86 -8.62
N LEU A 418 19.48 -9.95 -7.70
CA LEU A 418 18.10 -9.73 -7.27
C LEU A 418 17.23 -9.27 -8.44
N SER A 419 17.77 -8.41 -9.32
CA SER A 419 17.08 -7.96 -10.53
C SER A 419 16.81 -9.11 -11.51
N ALA A 420 17.78 -10.01 -11.69
CA ALA A 420 17.61 -11.17 -12.56
C ALA A 420 16.57 -12.16 -12.03
N GLU A 421 16.55 -12.40 -10.71
CA GLU A 421 15.53 -13.23 -10.05
C GLU A 421 14.14 -12.61 -10.20
N ARG A 422 14.01 -11.30 -9.93
CA ARG A 422 12.76 -10.54 -10.12
C ARG A 422 12.26 -10.67 -11.56
N ASP A 423 13.14 -10.46 -12.54
CA ASP A 423 12.76 -10.53 -13.95
C ASP A 423 12.34 -11.95 -14.36
N ALA A 424 12.92 -12.99 -13.75
CA ALA A 424 12.49 -14.37 -13.95
C ALA A 424 11.10 -14.64 -13.36
N LEU A 425 10.80 -14.12 -12.16
CA LEU A 425 9.48 -14.21 -11.55
C LEU A 425 8.42 -13.48 -12.37
N LEU A 426 8.72 -12.27 -12.87
CA LEU A 426 7.80 -11.53 -13.73
C LEU A 426 7.45 -12.29 -15.01
N ARG A 427 8.43 -12.98 -15.60
CA ARG A 427 8.19 -13.88 -16.74
C ARG A 427 7.32 -15.07 -16.37
N ALA A 428 7.58 -15.71 -15.23
CA ALA A 428 6.81 -16.85 -14.74
C ALA A 428 5.35 -16.48 -14.42
N LEU A 429 5.12 -15.27 -13.90
CA LEU A 429 3.80 -14.75 -13.55
C LEU A 429 2.99 -14.24 -14.76
N GLY A 430 3.49 -14.44 -15.99
CA GLY A 430 2.71 -14.24 -17.21
C GLY A 430 2.99 -12.95 -17.98
N VAL A 431 4.16 -12.34 -17.82
CA VAL A 431 4.64 -11.30 -18.73
C VAL A 431 5.65 -11.87 -19.71
N ALA A 432 5.25 -11.97 -20.98
CA ALA A 432 6.20 -11.98 -22.09
C ALA A 432 6.31 -10.55 -22.65
#